data_AF-A0A6G9CXN7-F1
#
_entry.id   AF-A0A6G9CXN7-F1
#
_cell.length_a   1.000
_cell.length_b   1.000
_cell.length_c   1.000
_cell.angle_alpha   90.00
_cell.angle_beta   90.00
_cell.angle_gamma   90.00
#
_symmetry.space_group_name_H-M   'P 1'
#
loop_
_entity.id
_entity.type
_entity.pdbx_description
1 polymer ?
#
loop_
_entity_poly.entity_id
_entity_poly.type
_entity_poly.pdbx_seq_one_letter_code
_entity_poly.pdbx_strand_id
1 'polypeptide(L)'
;MNDSASSWVNGARSITISQYNGLPVSSQGLDADLSESTWMIADMAEVTVLAVGGTGESHVGDHGARVRGLLSAVTDELDSRFDSRWVAYPASYGPVADGGLSFRHSTAMGVKALTAEIAQTDGPVMLIGYSQGCTVIRSALPTLNSANVIGVGLISDPQQPAGVIVGCEGHGVAGDGPEIQPWIPVKWIGHPQDMICNASDDSYIRDIADLTRWMSFSQARVWAGKVWELLRSNAFQNAQKTRFSPKQWRTDLRRIRTAFLEVLGYLPTKLNLNRFQLKNPRGGRHISYAIEPLDESGLTGCELLASWMKVHASGVGQRIHAA
;
A
#
# COMPACT_ATOMS: atom_id res chain seq x y z
N MET A 1 -48.30 33.66 49.44
CA MET A 1 -47.76 34.84 48.76
C MET A 1 -47.62 34.48 47.29
N ASN A 2 -48.61 34.95 46.51
CA ASN A 2 -48.71 35.24 45.07
C ASN A 2 -48.07 34.28 44.06
N ASP A 3 -48.87 33.54 43.27
CA ASP A 3 -49.63 33.97 42.07
C ASP A 3 -48.71 34.29 40.88
N SER A 4 -48.76 33.56 39.76
CA SER A 4 -49.79 33.71 38.69
C SER A 4 -49.55 32.61 37.64
N ALA A 5 -50.50 31.79 37.15
CA ALA A 5 -51.82 32.00 36.53
C ALA A 5 -51.79 32.40 35.03
N SER A 6 -52.16 31.45 34.15
CA SER A 6 -53.02 31.58 32.94
C SER A 6 -52.82 30.32 32.06
N SER A 7 -53.70 29.31 31.93
CA SER A 7 -55.14 29.18 31.60
C SER A 7 -55.51 29.60 30.18
N TRP A 8 -55.87 28.63 29.32
CA TRP A 8 -56.90 28.65 28.25
C TRP A 8 -57.07 27.18 27.76
N VAL A 9 -58.00 26.38 28.28
CA VAL A 9 -59.44 26.20 27.98
C VAL A 9 -59.77 25.51 26.63
N ASN A 10 -60.18 24.24 26.77
CA ASN A 10 -61.29 23.48 26.16
C ASN A 10 -61.77 23.76 24.72
N GLY A 11 -61.97 22.65 23.99
CA GLY A 11 -62.83 22.60 22.80
C GLY A 11 -63.14 21.17 22.35
N ALA A 12 -63.84 20.37 23.16
CA ALA A 12 -64.46 19.13 22.70
C ALA A 12 -65.75 19.45 21.91
N ARG A 13 -65.88 18.89 20.70
CA ARG A 13 -67.17 18.61 20.06
C ARG A 13 -67.13 17.26 19.34
N SER A 14 -67.93 16.35 19.86
CA SER A 14 -68.35 15.07 19.26
C SER A 14 -69.35 15.32 18.15
N ILE A 15 -69.18 14.73 16.96
CA ILE A 15 -70.30 14.34 16.07
C ILE A 15 -70.01 13.00 15.38
N THR A 16 -71.00 12.14 15.56
CA THR A 16 -71.41 10.84 15.03
C THR A 16 -71.00 10.40 13.61
N ILE A 17 -70.77 9.09 13.53
CA ILE A 17 -70.62 8.18 12.39
C ILE A 17 -71.72 8.37 11.32
N SER A 18 -71.32 8.37 10.05
CA SER A 18 -72.19 7.95 8.94
C SER A 18 -71.43 7.04 7.99
N GLN A 19 -72.00 5.86 7.74
CA GLN A 19 -71.50 4.82 6.85
C GLN A 19 -71.63 5.26 5.38
N TYR A 20 -70.59 5.03 4.57
CA TYR A 20 -70.75 4.73 3.16
C TYR A 20 -69.73 3.65 2.75
N ASN A 21 -70.26 2.52 2.28
CA ASN A 21 -69.55 1.41 1.67
C ASN A 21 -69.01 1.80 0.28
N GLY A 22 -67.81 1.33 -0.10
CA GLY A 22 -67.40 1.28 -1.50
C GLY A 22 -65.92 1.03 -1.80
N LEU A 23 -65.55 -0.26 -1.92
CA LEU A 23 -64.46 -0.85 -2.72
C LEU A 23 -62.99 -0.77 -2.21
N PRO A 24 -62.16 -1.82 -2.45
CA PRO A 24 -60.84 -1.96 -1.85
C PRO A 24 -59.75 -1.26 -2.68
N VAL A 25 -58.88 -0.50 -2.03
CA VAL A 25 -57.61 -0.04 -2.60
C VAL A 25 -56.53 -0.97 -2.09
N SER A 26 -55.90 -1.70 -3.00
CA SER A 26 -54.78 -2.60 -2.72
C SER A 26 -53.60 -1.81 -2.15
N SER A 27 -53.22 -2.09 -0.90
CA SER A 27 -51.98 -1.62 -0.28
C SER A 27 -50.76 -2.49 -0.61
N GLN A 28 -50.72 -3.10 -1.80
CA GLN A 28 -49.55 -3.81 -2.31
C GLN A 28 -48.92 -2.94 -3.40
N GLY A 29 -47.84 -2.22 -3.08
CA GLY A 29 -47.14 -1.45 -4.13
C GLY A 29 -46.11 -0.41 -3.70
N LEU A 30 -45.93 -0.11 -2.41
CA LEU A 30 -45.00 0.95 -1.98
C LEU A 30 -43.86 0.48 -1.07
N ASP A 31 -43.95 -0.73 -0.49
CA ASP A 31 -42.89 -1.27 0.40
C ASP A 31 -41.92 -2.23 -0.32
N ALA A 32 -42.24 -2.70 -1.53
CA ALA A 32 -41.39 -3.64 -2.27
C ALA A 32 -40.20 -2.94 -2.95
N ASP A 33 -40.40 -1.70 -3.43
CA ASP A 33 -39.48 -1.01 -4.34
C ASP A 33 -38.24 -0.43 -3.63
N LEU A 34 -38.37 -0.07 -2.34
CA LEU A 34 -37.24 0.35 -1.50
C LEU A 34 -36.45 -0.83 -0.93
N SER A 35 -37.09 -2.00 -0.81
CA SER A 35 -36.40 -3.21 -0.37
C SER A 35 -35.52 -3.75 -1.50
N GLU A 36 -36.04 -3.91 -2.72
CA GLU A 36 -35.25 -4.43 -3.85
C GLU A 36 -34.05 -3.54 -4.17
N SER A 37 -34.20 -2.22 -4.14
CA SER A 37 -33.08 -1.28 -4.36
C SER A 37 -32.05 -1.27 -3.21
N THR A 38 -32.44 -1.59 -1.98
CA THR A 38 -31.51 -1.77 -0.84
C THR A 38 -30.81 -3.13 -0.89
N TRP A 39 -31.49 -4.19 -1.37
CA TRP A 39 -30.92 -5.52 -1.58
C TRP A 39 -30.06 -5.61 -2.87
N MET A 40 -30.32 -4.76 -3.88
CA MET A 40 -29.47 -4.63 -5.09
C MET A 40 -28.16 -3.86 -4.83
N ILE A 41 -28.11 -2.98 -3.82
CA ILE A 41 -26.86 -2.31 -3.40
C ILE A 41 -26.01 -3.23 -2.51
N ALA A 42 -26.64 -4.23 -1.88
CA ALA A 42 -25.96 -5.29 -1.14
C ALA A 42 -25.51 -6.46 -2.03
N ASP A 43 -25.69 -6.35 -3.36
CA ASP A 43 -25.18 -7.31 -4.33
C ASP A 43 -23.69 -7.05 -4.59
N MET A 44 -22.94 -7.57 -3.62
CA MET A 44 -21.60 -8.16 -3.70
C MET A 44 -20.53 -7.37 -4.46
N ALA A 45 -19.62 -6.77 -3.70
CA ALA A 45 -18.28 -6.54 -4.22
C ALA A 45 -17.76 -7.84 -4.87
N GLU A 46 -17.58 -7.82 -6.19
CA GLU A 46 -17.15 -8.97 -6.96
C GLU A 46 -15.72 -9.37 -6.61
N VAL A 47 -14.89 -8.42 -6.16
CA VAL A 47 -13.46 -8.63 -5.88
C VAL A 47 -13.09 -8.05 -4.52
N THR A 48 -12.48 -8.86 -3.66
CA THR A 48 -11.86 -8.35 -2.43
C THR A 48 -10.45 -7.85 -2.72
N VAL A 49 -10.12 -6.65 -2.26
CA VAL A 49 -8.77 -6.06 -2.34
C VAL A 49 -8.13 -6.07 -0.96
N LEU A 50 -7.05 -6.83 -0.79
CA LEU A 50 -6.27 -6.81 0.45
C LEU A 50 -5.07 -5.88 0.29
N ALA A 51 -5.08 -4.78 1.04
CA ALA A 51 -4.06 -3.74 1.00
C ALA A 51 -3.04 -3.91 2.13
N VAL A 52 -1.76 -4.00 1.77
CA VAL A 52 -0.65 -4.18 2.71
C VAL A 52 0.26 -2.95 2.68
N GLY A 53 0.19 -2.14 3.73
CA GLY A 53 0.90 -0.87 3.85
C GLY A 53 2.42 -0.96 3.90
N GLY A 54 3.06 0.18 3.65
CA GLY A 54 4.50 0.35 3.80
C GLY A 54 4.94 0.49 5.26
N THR A 55 6.25 0.60 5.46
CA THR A 55 6.83 0.81 6.80
C THR A 55 6.24 2.06 7.46
N GLY A 56 5.73 1.94 8.68
CA GLY A 56 5.14 3.02 9.46
C GLY A 56 3.68 3.35 9.12
N GLU A 57 3.07 2.69 8.14
CA GLU A 57 1.67 2.95 7.75
C GLU A 57 0.65 2.05 8.49
N SER A 58 1.12 0.97 9.12
CA SER A 58 0.30 0.02 9.88
C SER A 58 0.89 -0.20 11.28
N HIS A 59 0.11 -0.81 12.16
CA HIS A 59 0.55 -1.23 13.49
C HIS A 59 -0.26 -2.43 13.99
N VAL A 60 0.23 -3.12 15.03
CA VAL A 60 -0.53 -4.21 15.68
C VAL A 60 -1.83 -3.65 16.27
N GLY A 61 -2.94 -4.32 15.99
CA GLY A 61 -4.26 -3.89 16.47
C GLY A 61 -4.98 -2.89 15.56
N ASP A 62 -4.39 -2.55 14.40
CA ASP A 62 -4.99 -1.66 13.41
C ASP A 62 -6.13 -2.31 12.61
N HIS A 63 -7.19 -2.75 13.30
CA HIS A 63 -8.34 -3.46 12.71
C HIS A 63 -9.33 -2.53 11.97
N GLY A 64 -8.85 -1.42 11.42
CA GLY A 64 -9.70 -0.51 10.65
C GLY A 64 -10.22 -1.16 9.38
N ALA A 65 -11.53 -1.07 9.12
CA ALA A 65 -12.12 -1.56 7.87
C ALA A 65 -11.60 -0.78 6.64
N ARG A 66 -11.15 0.47 6.81
CA ARG A 66 -10.68 1.33 5.72
C ARG A 66 -9.16 1.24 5.54
N VAL A 67 -8.74 1.14 4.29
CA VAL A 67 -7.33 1.25 3.86
C VAL A 67 -6.75 2.63 4.20
N ARG A 68 -5.48 2.65 4.62
CA ARG A 68 -4.76 3.86 5.07
C ARG A 68 -3.44 4.02 4.32
N GLY A 69 -2.74 5.12 4.60
CA GLY A 69 -1.43 5.40 4.03
C GLY A 69 -1.50 5.64 2.52
N LEU A 70 -0.40 5.37 1.82
CA LEU A 70 -0.31 5.59 0.38
C LEU A 70 -1.38 4.82 -0.41
N LEU A 71 -1.71 3.61 0.02
CA LEU A 71 -2.64 2.73 -0.69
C LEU A 71 -4.10 3.18 -0.61
N SER A 72 -4.46 4.11 0.30
CA SER A 72 -5.83 4.64 0.31
C SER A 72 -6.15 5.38 -1.00
N ALA A 73 -5.16 6.04 -1.61
CA ALA A 73 -5.32 6.70 -2.91
C ALA A 73 -5.57 5.72 -4.06
N VAL A 74 -5.17 4.45 -3.93
CA VAL A 74 -5.54 3.40 -4.91
C VAL A 74 -7.00 3.02 -4.70
N THR A 75 -7.38 2.75 -3.45
CA THR A 75 -8.71 2.21 -3.14
C THR A 75 -9.82 3.25 -3.24
N ASP A 76 -9.52 4.53 -3.00
CA ASP A 76 -10.46 5.64 -3.19
C ASP A 76 -10.83 5.83 -4.69
N GLU A 77 -10.03 5.32 -5.62
CA GLU A 77 -10.26 5.35 -7.09
C GLU A 77 -11.00 4.11 -7.64
N LEU A 78 -11.26 3.11 -6.78
CA LEU A 78 -11.99 1.90 -7.14
C LEU A 78 -13.50 2.11 -7.05
N ASP A 79 -14.23 1.45 -7.94
CA ASP A 79 -15.70 1.49 -7.95
C ASP A 79 -16.31 0.41 -7.03
N SER A 80 -17.64 0.37 -6.93
CA SER A 80 -18.38 -0.48 -5.99
C SER A 80 -18.19 -1.99 -6.17
N ARG A 81 -17.52 -2.44 -7.24
CA ARG A 81 -17.18 -3.86 -7.45
C ARG A 81 -16.06 -4.33 -6.53
N PHE A 82 -15.35 -3.43 -5.86
CA PHE A 82 -14.20 -3.76 -5.02
C PHE A 82 -14.51 -3.54 -3.54
N ASP A 83 -14.27 -4.57 -2.72
CA ASP A 83 -14.28 -4.47 -1.26
C ASP A 83 -12.83 -4.39 -0.76
N SER A 84 -12.40 -3.19 -0.37
CA SER A 84 -11.01 -2.94 0.03
C SER A 84 -10.83 -3.08 1.54
N ARG A 85 -9.93 -3.99 1.94
CA ARG A 85 -9.63 -4.30 3.34
C ARG A 85 -8.16 -4.04 3.66
N TRP A 86 -7.91 -3.57 4.87
CA TRP A 86 -6.56 -3.29 5.36
C TRP A 86 -5.96 -4.50 6.09
N VAL A 87 -4.72 -4.87 5.73
CA VAL A 87 -3.98 -5.92 6.43
C VAL A 87 -3.13 -5.30 7.53
N ALA A 88 -3.62 -5.41 8.77
CA ALA A 88 -2.93 -4.90 9.94
C ALA A 88 -1.68 -5.73 10.28
N TYR A 89 -0.52 -5.07 10.39
CA TYR A 89 0.72 -5.70 10.83
C TYR A 89 1.68 -4.65 11.41
N PRO A 90 2.80 -5.04 12.06
CA PRO A 90 3.66 -4.07 12.74
C PRO A 90 4.25 -2.97 11.84
N ALA A 91 4.40 -3.23 10.53
CA ALA A 91 5.02 -2.32 9.55
C ALA A 91 6.30 -1.65 10.08
N SER A 92 7.13 -2.41 10.80
CA SER A 92 8.27 -1.88 11.54
C SER A 92 9.58 -2.13 10.80
N TYR A 93 10.51 -1.21 11.01
CA TYR A 93 11.91 -1.30 10.60
C TYR A 93 12.73 -0.70 11.75
N GLY A 94 12.76 -1.36 12.93
CA GLY A 94 13.13 -0.72 14.23
C GLY A 94 13.79 -1.64 15.28
N PRO A 95 14.31 -1.14 16.42
CA PRO A 95 15.44 -1.78 17.13
C PRO A 95 15.00 -2.86 18.10
N VAL A 96 15.66 -4.01 17.99
CA VAL A 96 15.58 -5.14 18.92
C VAL A 96 16.42 -4.81 20.17
N ALA A 97 15.90 -3.88 21.00
CA ALA A 97 16.25 -3.61 22.39
C ALA A 97 15.33 -2.52 23.00
N ASP A 98 14.81 -1.60 22.17
CA ASP A 98 13.92 -0.49 22.58
C ASP A 98 12.45 -0.68 22.13
N GLY A 99 12.02 -1.94 21.93
CA GLY A 99 10.62 -2.30 21.64
C GLY A 99 10.19 -2.27 20.17
N GLY A 100 11.09 -2.02 19.21
CA GLY A 100 10.81 -2.13 17.78
C GLY A 100 11.07 -3.54 17.23
N LEU A 101 10.38 -3.92 16.14
CA LEU A 101 10.63 -5.18 15.45
C LEU A 101 11.62 -5.00 14.29
N SER A 102 12.51 -5.96 14.10
CA SER A 102 13.34 -6.01 12.90
C SER A 102 12.46 -6.13 11.65
N PHE A 103 12.95 -5.63 10.52
CA PHE A 103 12.25 -5.72 9.24
C PHE A 103 11.77 -7.15 8.95
N ARG A 104 12.67 -8.13 9.08
CA ARG A 104 12.34 -9.54 8.87
C ARG A 104 11.22 -10.04 9.79
N HIS A 105 11.25 -9.66 11.07
CA HIS A 105 10.21 -10.08 12.02
C HIS A 105 8.87 -9.41 11.69
N SER A 106 8.90 -8.11 11.37
CA SER A 106 7.72 -7.36 10.92
C SER A 106 7.09 -8.00 9.67
N THR A 107 7.90 -8.29 8.64
CA THR A 107 7.44 -8.96 7.42
C THR A 107 6.86 -10.35 7.71
N ALA A 108 7.51 -11.15 8.56
CA ALA A 108 7.00 -12.47 8.93
C ALA A 108 5.63 -12.40 9.64
N MET A 109 5.40 -11.38 10.47
CA MET A 109 4.09 -11.12 11.06
C MET A 109 3.08 -10.66 10.01
N GLY A 110 3.48 -9.79 9.07
CA GLY A 110 2.65 -9.38 7.95
C GLY A 110 2.22 -10.55 7.06
N VAL A 111 3.12 -11.51 6.78
CA VAL A 111 2.80 -12.73 6.01
C VAL A 111 1.73 -13.54 6.71
N LYS A 112 1.85 -13.71 8.04
CA LYS A 112 0.84 -14.43 8.84
C LYS A 112 -0.51 -13.70 8.80
N ALA A 113 -0.52 -12.38 8.95
CA ALA A 113 -1.73 -11.57 8.90
C ALA A 113 -2.41 -11.67 7.52
N LEU A 114 -1.67 -11.46 6.44
CA LEU A 114 -2.17 -11.58 5.07
C LEU A 114 -2.73 -12.98 4.77
N THR A 115 -2.02 -14.02 5.22
CA THR A 115 -2.48 -15.41 5.03
C THR A 115 -3.78 -15.67 5.77
N ALA A 116 -3.94 -15.12 6.98
CA ALA A 116 -5.18 -15.25 7.75
C ALA A 116 -6.36 -14.51 7.09
N GLU A 117 -6.13 -13.31 6.56
CA GLU A 117 -7.15 -12.54 5.83
C GLU A 117 -7.60 -13.26 4.55
N ILE A 118 -6.65 -13.80 3.77
CA ILE A 118 -6.97 -14.57 2.56
C ILE A 118 -7.77 -15.83 2.90
N ALA A 119 -7.40 -16.54 3.97
CA ALA A 119 -8.11 -17.75 4.39
C ALA A 119 -9.56 -17.48 4.83
N GLN A 120 -9.90 -16.24 5.19
CA GLN A 120 -11.25 -15.80 5.57
C GLN A 120 -11.97 -15.08 4.42
N THR A 121 -11.35 -15.00 3.24
CA THR A 121 -11.91 -14.30 2.09
C THR A 121 -12.39 -15.29 1.05
N ASP A 122 -13.70 -15.31 0.83
CA ASP A 122 -14.32 -16.04 -0.27
C ASP A 122 -14.26 -15.22 -1.57
N GLY A 123 -14.28 -15.91 -2.71
CA GLY A 123 -14.28 -15.26 -4.04
C GLY A 123 -12.91 -14.76 -4.50
N PRO A 124 -12.87 -13.98 -5.59
CA PRO A 124 -11.62 -13.53 -6.19
C PRO A 124 -11.00 -12.38 -5.37
N VAL A 125 -9.66 -12.46 -5.25
CA VAL A 125 -8.85 -11.56 -4.43
C VAL A 125 -7.80 -10.86 -5.28
N MET A 126 -7.68 -9.55 -5.14
CA MET A 126 -6.51 -8.79 -5.57
C MET A 126 -5.68 -8.37 -4.37
N LEU A 127 -4.36 -8.45 -4.49
CA LEU A 127 -3.43 -7.99 -3.46
C LEU A 127 -2.76 -6.71 -3.91
N ILE A 128 -2.73 -5.69 -3.06
CA ILE A 128 -1.95 -4.46 -3.32
C ILE A 128 -0.96 -4.20 -2.19
N GLY A 129 0.30 -3.97 -2.55
CA GLY A 129 1.39 -3.71 -1.61
C GLY A 129 2.10 -2.42 -1.92
N TYR A 130 2.57 -1.75 -0.87
CA TYR A 130 3.48 -0.62 -0.98
C TYR A 130 4.74 -0.85 -0.14
N SER A 131 5.92 -0.63 -0.71
CA SER A 131 7.21 -0.70 0.00
C SER A 131 7.36 -2.04 0.77
N GLN A 132 7.50 -2.02 2.11
CA GLN A 132 7.55 -3.23 2.93
C GLN A 132 6.37 -4.20 2.69
N GLY A 133 5.18 -3.68 2.39
CA GLY A 133 4.00 -4.50 2.08
C GLY A 133 4.15 -5.34 0.81
N CYS A 134 4.95 -4.89 -0.16
CA CYS A 134 5.30 -5.70 -1.33
C CYS A 134 6.07 -6.95 -0.91
N THR A 135 7.06 -6.80 -0.01
CA THR A 135 7.83 -7.94 0.52
C THR A 135 6.94 -8.92 1.28
N VAL A 136 5.94 -8.42 2.02
CA VAL A 136 4.94 -9.27 2.70
C VAL A 136 4.16 -10.10 1.68
N ILE A 137 3.58 -9.46 0.67
CA ILE A 137 2.81 -10.16 -0.38
C ILE A 137 3.68 -11.20 -1.08
N ARG A 138 4.86 -10.80 -1.56
CA ARG A 138 5.78 -11.70 -2.27
C ARG A 138 6.25 -12.87 -1.43
N SER A 139 6.40 -12.68 -0.13
CA SER A 139 6.76 -13.77 0.79
C SER A 139 5.59 -14.72 1.09
N ALA A 140 4.35 -14.23 1.02
CA ALA A 140 3.16 -15.06 1.25
C ALA A 140 2.78 -15.90 0.03
N LEU A 141 2.88 -15.33 -1.19
CA LEU A 141 2.43 -15.95 -2.45
C LEU A 141 2.81 -17.42 -2.66
N PRO A 142 4.04 -17.89 -2.35
CA PRO A 142 4.40 -19.31 -2.50
C PRO A 142 3.62 -20.27 -1.59
N THR A 143 3.07 -19.76 -0.49
CA THR A 143 2.38 -20.55 0.54
C THR A 143 0.86 -20.41 0.50
N LEU A 144 0.35 -19.44 -0.26
CA LEU A 144 -1.08 -19.21 -0.41
C LEU A 144 -1.67 -20.22 -1.39
N ASN A 145 -2.91 -20.64 -1.14
CA ASN A 145 -3.72 -21.26 -2.20
C ASN A 145 -4.09 -20.18 -3.21
N SER A 146 -3.21 -19.94 -4.19
CA SER A 146 -3.30 -18.82 -5.13
C SER A 146 -4.48 -18.92 -6.10
N ALA A 147 -5.31 -19.96 -6.03
CA ALA A 147 -6.45 -20.18 -6.93
C ALA A 147 -7.45 -19.02 -6.93
N ASN A 148 -7.58 -18.31 -5.81
CA ASN A 148 -8.47 -17.16 -5.69
C ASN A 148 -7.76 -15.82 -5.93
N VAL A 149 -6.42 -15.79 -6.03
CA VAL A 149 -5.68 -14.55 -6.26
C VAL A 149 -5.66 -14.25 -7.76
N ILE A 150 -6.44 -13.25 -8.17
CA ILE A 150 -6.61 -12.88 -9.57
C ILE A 150 -5.68 -11.75 -10.02
N GLY A 151 -4.96 -11.09 -9.11
CA GLY A 151 -3.99 -10.06 -9.50
C GLY A 151 -3.21 -9.49 -8.32
N VAL A 152 -2.01 -9.00 -8.61
CA VAL A 152 -1.11 -8.40 -7.62
C VAL A 152 -0.58 -7.04 -8.10
N GLY A 153 -0.83 -5.98 -7.34
CA GLY A 153 -0.29 -4.65 -7.55
C GLY A 153 0.84 -4.35 -6.57
N LEU A 154 2.00 -3.92 -7.05
CA LEU A 154 3.17 -3.66 -6.20
C LEU A 154 3.71 -2.25 -6.48
N ILE A 155 3.58 -1.35 -5.51
CA ILE A 155 4.12 0.01 -5.58
C ILE A 155 5.44 0.07 -4.81
N SER A 156 6.51 0.49 -5.48
CA SER A 156 7.85 0.56 -4.89
C SER A 156 8.28 -0.76 -4.25
N ASP A 157 8.22 -1.87 -5.01
CA ASP A 157 8.62 -3.19 -4.53
C ASP A 157 10.14 -3.22 -4.23
N PRO A 158 10.57 -3.43 -2.96
CA PRO A 158 11.98 -3.57 -2.61
C PRO A 158 12.65 -4.76 -3.31
N GLN A 159 11.87 -5.67 -3.88
CA GLN A 159 12.34 -6.86 -4.56
C GLN A 159 12.08 -6.82 -6.08
N GLN A 160 11.67 -5.67 -6.63
CA GLN A 160 11.30 -5.50 -8.03
C GLN A 160 12.35 -6.12 -8.97
N PRO A 161 11.98 -7.05 -9.87
CA PRO A 161 12.93 -7.62 -10.82
C PRO A 161 13.42 -6.57 -11.84
N ALA A 162 14.62 -6.76 -12.37
CA ALA A 162 15.15 -5.88 -13.42
C ALA A 162 14.29 -5.92 -14.69
N GLY A 163 14.10 -4.77 -15.33
CA GLY A 163 13.44 -4.66 -16.64
C GLY A 163 11.91 -4.77 -16.64
N VAL A 164 11.25 -4.93 -15.49
CA VAL A 164 9.77 -5.01 -15.42
C VAL A 164 9.07 -3.64 -15.55
N ILE A 165 9.82 -2.54 -15.39
CA ILE A 165 9.33 -1.17 -15.58
C ILE A 165 10.24 -0.44 -16.59
N VAL A 166 9.64 0.12 -17.64
CA VAL A 166 10.36 0.97 -18.62
C VAL A 166 10.94 2.19 -17.91
N GLY A 167 12.22 2.49 -18.16
CA GLY A 167 12.94 3.60 -17.54
C GLY A 167 13.56 3.28 -16.17
N CYS A 168 13.26 2.12 -15.59
CA CYS A 168 14.00 1.58 -14.44
C CYS A 168 15.10 0.64 -14.95
N GLU A 169 16.36 1.09 -14.87
CA GLU A 169 17.53 0.31 -15.32
C GLU A 169 18.11 -0.62 -14.24
N GLY A 170 17.71 -0.43 -12.97
CA GLY A 170 18.14 -1.23 -11.83
C GLY A 170 17.08 -2.25 -11.42
N HIS A 171 17.16 -2.65 -10.16
CA HIS A 171 16.20 -3.57 -9.54
C HIS A 171 16.02 -3.25 -8.05
N GLY A 172 15.09 -3.94 -7.41
CA GLY A 172 14.76 -3.75 -6.00
C GLY A 172 15.99 -3.84 -5.09
N VAL A 173 16.08 -2.93 -4.12
CA VAL A 173 17.21 -2.79 -3.20
C VAL A 173 17.43 -4.02 -2.30
N ALA A 174 16.39 -4.80 -2.06
CA ALA A 174 16.43 -6.03 -1.27
C ALA A 174 16.80 -7.27 -2.11
N GLY A 175 17.19 -7.08 -3.37
CA GLY A 175 17.53 -8.16 -4.30
C GLY A 175 16.31 -8.93 -4.77
N ASP A 176 16.54 -10.11 -5.36
CA ASP A 176 15.47 -10.94 -5.88
C ASP A 176 14.61 -11.51 -4.75
N GLY A 177 13.30 -11.22 -4.82
CA GLY A 177 12.31 -11.84 -3.96
C GLY A 177 11.86 -13.21 -4.48
N PRO A 178 11.01 -13.93 -3.73
CA PRO A 178 10.39 -15.15 -4.22
C PRO A 178 9.72 -14.94 -5.57
N GLU A 179 9.86 -15.91 -6.46
CA GLU A 179 9.27 -15.87 -7.79
C GLU A 179 7.74 -15.85 -7.68
N ILE A 180 7.10 -14.99 -8.47
CA ILE A 180 5.64 -14.94 -8.55
C ILE A 180 5.21 -15.93 -9.63
N GLN A 181 4.18 -16.72 -9.33
CA GLN A 181 3.69 -17.74 -10.25
C GLN A 181 3.29 -17.09 -11.60
N PRO A 182 3.72 -17.61 -12.76
CA PRO A 182 3.55 -16.93 -14.05
C PRO A 182 2.10 -16.66 -14.47
N TRP A 183 1.14 -17.39 -13.92
CA TRP A 183 -0.28 -17.23 -14.21
C TRP A 183 -0.95 -16.13 -13.39
N ILE A 184 -0.30 -15.59 -12.35
CA ILE A 184 -0.82 -14.48 -11.55
C ILE A 184 -0.45 -13.17 -12.25
N PRO A 185 -1.41 -12.37 -12.71
CA PRO A 185 -1.12 -11.08 -13.33
C PRO A 185 -0.55 -10.11 -12.30
N VAL A 186 0.58 -9.48 -12.62
CA VAL A 186 1.26 -8.54 -11.72
C VAL A 186 1.44 -7.18 -12.39
N LYS A 187 1.14 -6.11 -11.65
CA LYS A 187 1.44 -4.73 -12.02
C LYS A 187 2.47 -4.15 -11.07
N TRP A 188 3.67 -3.90 -11.57
CA TRP A 188 4.68 -3.11 -10.86
C TRP A 188 4.49 -1.62 -11.17
N ILE A 189 4.60 -0.82 -10.12
CA ILE A 189 4.60 0.65 -10.15
C ILE A 189 5.87 1.11 -9.43
N GLY A 190 6.70 1.89 -10.11
CA GLY A 190 7.99 2.29 -9.60
C GLY A 190 8.53 3.51 -10.35
N HIS A 191 9.15 4.42 -9.62
CA HIS A 191 9.74 5.63 -10.17
C HIS A 191 11.23 5.40 -10.46
N PRO A 192 11.79 5.84 -11.61
CA PRO A 192 13.22 5.65 -11.94
C PRO A 192 14.22 6.22 -10.93
N GLN A 193 13.77 7.14 -10.08
CA GLN A 193 14.58 7.77 -9.03
C GLN A 193 14.25 7.27 -7.61
N ASP A 194 13.33 6.30 -7.47
CA ASP A 194 13.06 5.64 -6.22
C ASP A 194 14.01 4.46 -6.05
N MET A 195 15.01 4.64 -5.19
CA MET A 195 16.04 3.63 -4.94
C MET A 195 15.49 2.34 -4.34
N ILE A 196 14.31 2.34 -3.73
CA ILE A 196 13.76 1.14 -3.09
C ILE A 196 13.45 0.08 -4.15
N CYS A 197 12.80 0.47 -5.25
CA CYS A 197 12.47 -0.43 -6.36
C CYS A 197 13.46 -0.38 -7.53
N ASN A 198 14.30 0.65 -7.62
CA ASN A 198 15.23 0.87 -8.73
C ASN A 198 16.64 1.26 -8.25
N ALA A 199 17.24 0.45 -7.37
CA ALA A 199 18.65 0.60 -7.01
C ALA A 199 19.53 0.09 -8.15
N SER A 200 20.61 0.81 -8.46
CA SER A 200 21.62 0.37 -9.42
C SER A 200 22.39 -0.85 -8.90
N ASP A 201 22.82 -1.76 -9.78
CA ASP A 201 23.53 -3.00 -9.43
C ASP A 201 24.75 -2.76 -8.51
N ASP A 202 25.51 -1.71 -8.80
CA ASP A 202 26.72 -1.37 -8.06
C ASP A 202 26.47 -0.45 -6.84
N SER A 203 25.22 -0.20 -6.43
CA SER A 203 24.91 0.73 -5.35
C SER A 203 25.37 0.23 -3.98
N TYR A 204 26.10 1.08 -3.24
CA TYR A 204 26.44 0.83 -1.83
C TYR A 204 25.20 0.73 -0.92
N ILE A 205 24.05 1.28 -1.32
CA ILE A 205 22.82 1.20 -0.53
C ILE A 205 22.36 -0.26 -0.39
N ARG A 206 22.67 -1.13 -1.35
CA ARG A 206 22.35 -2.57 -1.29
C ARG A 206 23.09 -3.28 -0.17
N ASP A 207 24.40 -3.05 -0.07
CA ASP A 207 25.24 -3.57 1.03
C ASP A 207 24.71 -3.10 2.39
N ILE A 208 24.23 -1.85 2.47
CA ILE A 208 23.65 -1.29 3.68
C ILE A 208 22.28 -1.92 3.98
N ALA A 209 21.41 -2.07 2.98
CA ALA A 209 20.08 -2.67 3.15
C ALA A 209 20.16 -4.12 3.64
N ASP A 210 21.10 -4.90 3.11
CA ASP A 210 21.36 -6.28 3.55
C ASP A 210 21.87 -6.35 5.00
N LEU A 211 22.75 -5.42 5.39
CA LEU A 211 23.24 -5.32 6.77
C LEU A 211 22.13 -4.83 7.71
N THR A 212 21.29 -3.90 7.26
CA THR A 212 20.27 -3.26 8.09
C THR A 212 18.94 -3.99 8.16
N ARG A 213 18.70 -5.03 7.35
CA ARG A 213 17.47 -5.86 7.45
C ARG A 213 17.32 -6.55 8.81
N TRP A 214 18.44 -6.72 9.53
CA TRP A 214 18.51 -7.21 10.90
C TRP A 214 18.65 -6.08 11.93
N MET A 215 18.89 -4.85 11.45
CA MET A 215 19.02 -3.62 12.24
C MET A 215 17.79 -2.72 12.05
N SER A 216 17.87 -1.50 12.55
CA SER A 216 16.75 -0.63 12.88
C SER A 216 16.93 0.80 12.40
N PHE A 217 15.82 1.45 12.03
CA PHE A 217 15.74 2.84 11.61
C PHE A 217 14.63 3.61 12.35
N SER A 218 14.99 4.41 13.34
CA SER A 218 14.07 5.44 13.85
C SER A 218 14.56 6.86 13.59
N GLN A 219 15.70 7.06 12.93
CA GLN A 219 16.22 8.40 12.64
C GLN A 219 17.03 8.40 11.33
N ALA A 220 16.49 9.02 10.27
CA ALA A 220 17.19 9.18 8.97
C ALA A 220 18.60 9.80 9.10
N ARG A 221 18.84 10.61 10.15
CA ARG A 221 20.16 11.16 10.49
C ARG A 221 21.13 10.12 11.07
N VAL A 222 20.65 9.20 11.90
CA VAL A 222 21.46 8.10 12.46
C VAL A 222 21.81 7.11 11.37
N TRP A 223 20.88 6.84 10.45
CA TRP A 223 21.17 6.04 9.27
C TRP A 223 22.21 6.70 8.37
N ALA A 224 22.04 7.97 8.01
CA ALA A 224 23.03 8.70 7.21
C ALA A 224 24.41 8.72 7.90
N GLY A 225 24.47 8.82 9.23
CA GLY A 225 25.69 8.72 10.02
C GLY A 225 26.33 7.32 10.00
N LYS A 226 25.54 6.25 10.09
CA LYS A 226 26.03 4.86 10.03
C LYS A 226 26.44 4.44 8.62
N VAL A 227 25.73 4.91 7.60
CA VAL A 227 26.12 4.84 6.20
C VAL A 227 27.44 5.58 5.99
N TRP A 228 27.58 6.78 6.53
CA TRP A 228 28.83 7.54 6.47
C TRP A 228 29.97 6.84 7.21
N GLU A 229 29.69 6.21 8.36
CA GLU A 229 30.66 5.42 9.13
C GLU A 229 31.09 4.14 8.39
N LEU A 230 30.17 3.43 7.73
CA LEU A 230 30.46 2.28 6.86
C LEU A 230 31.26 2.69 5.63
N LEU A 231 30.88 3.78 4.95
CA LEU A 231 31.62 4.36 3.84
C LEU A 231 33.03 4.81 4.25
N ARG A 232 33.21 5.27 5.50
CA ARG A 232 34.50 5.72 6.05
C ARG A 232 35.37 4.57 6.58
N SER A 233 34.77 3.49 7.10
CA SER A 233 35.49 2.41 7.80
C SER A 233 35.93 1.26 6.89
N ASN A 234 35.48 1.21 5.63
CA ASN A 234 35.86 0.17 4.66
C ASN A 234 35.57 -1.28 5.14
N ALA A 235 34.70 -1.45 6.14
CA ALA A 235 34.35 -2.75 6.72
C ALA A 235 33.30 -3.45 5.86
N PHE A 236 33.71 -3.99 4.70
CA PHE A 236 32.81 -4.57 3.70
C PHE A 236 32.73 -6.10 3.79
N GLN A 237 31.54 -6.68 3.56
CA GLN A 237 31.39 -8.12 3.26
C GLN A 237 31.99 -8.50 1.89
N ASN A 238 32.15 -7.51 0.99
CA ASN A 238 32.91 -7.63 -0.26
C ASN A 238 34.41 -7.29 -0.12
N ALA A 239 34.97 -7.28 1.10
CA ALA A 239 36.38 -6.97 1.35
C ALA A 239 37.37 -7.91 0.64
N GLN A 240 36.91 -9.01 0.02
CA GLN A 240 37.74 -9.87 -0.82
C GLN A 240 37.87 -9.39 -2.28
N LYS A 241 37.15 -8.33 -2.71
CA LYS A 241 37.25 -7.75 -4.07
C LYS A 241 38.03 -6.43 -4.17
N THR A 242 38.64 -5.95 -3.09
CA THR A 242 39.49 -4.74 -3.08
C THR A 242 40.92 -5.07 -3.52
N ARG A 243 41.14 -5.14 -4.84
CA ARG A 243 42.49 -4.95 -5.41
C ARG A 243 42.76 -3.45 -5.53
N PHE A 244 43.86 -2.98 -4.94
CA PHE A 244 44.37 -1.61 -5.11
C PHE A 244 44.77 -1.39 -6.58
N SER A 245 43.83 -0.90 -7.40
CA SER A 245 44.13 -0.42 -8.75
C SER A 245 43.41 0.90 -9.03
N PRO A 246 43.98 1.79 -9.87
CA PRO A 246 43.33 3.06 -10.25
C PRO A 246 41.96 2.87 -10.92
N LYS A 247 41.72 1.73 -11.56
CA LYS A 247 40.44 1.36 -12.17
C LYS A 247 39.38 1.11 -11.08
N GLN A 248 39.78 0.47 -9.97
CA GLN A 248 38.92 0.26 -8.80
C GLN A 248 38.51 1.59 -8.16
N TRP A 249 39.43 2.54 -8.01
CA TRP A 249 39.13 3.88 -7.47
C TRP A 249 38.09 4.66 -8.29
N ARG A 250 38.14 4.58 -9.62
CA ARG A 250 37.14 5.21 -10.48
C ARG A 250 35.78 4.53 -10.35
N THR A 251 35.76 3.20 -10.22
CA THR A 251 34.55 2.44 -9.92
C THR A 251 34.00 2.85 -8.56
N ASP A 252 34.82 2.93 -7.52
CA ASP A 252 34.41 3.29 -6.17
C ASP A 252 33.85 4.72 -6.08
N LEU A 253 34.45 5.69 -6.78
CA LEU A 253 33.92 7.05 -6.89
C LEU A 253 32.57 7.10 -7.63
N ARG A 254 32.42 6.30 -8.70
CA ARG A 254 31.13 6.18 -9.40
C ARG A 254 30.07 5.58 -8.49
N ARG A 255 30.40 4.53 -7.74
CA ARG A 255 29.52 3.87 -6.79
C ARG A 255 29.07 4.79 -5.66
N ILE A 256 30.00 5.57 -5.09
CA ILE A 256 29.67 6.59 -4.08
C ILE A 256 28.72 7.65 -4.66
N ARG A 257 29.00 8.13 -5.88
CA ARG A 257 28.13 9.11 -6.56
C ARG A 257 26.73 8.54 -6.82
N THR A 258 26.63 7.31 -7.31
CA THR A 258 25.36 6.62 -7.55
C THR A 258 24.58 6.46 -6.26
N ALA A 259 25.21 5.93 -5.20
CA ALA A 259 24.57 5.78 -3.90
C ALA A 259 24.10 7.14 -3.34
N PHE A 260 24.89 8.21 -3.50
CA PHE A 260 24.49 9.54 -3.08
C PHE A 260 23.25 10.05 -3.82
N LEU A 261 23.17 9.85 -5.14
CA LEU A 261 22.00 10.26 -5.94
C LEU A 261 20.73 9.46 -5.58
N GLU A 262 20.88 8.17 -5.32
CA GLU A 262 19.79 7.29 -4.88
C GLU A 262 19.28 7.70 -3.50
N VAL A 263 20.17 7.97 -2.54
CA VAL A 263 19.80 8.52 -1.22
C VAL A 263 19.03 9.83 -1.38
N LEU A 264 19.48 10.73 -2.26
CA LEU A 264 18.77 11.99 -2.52
C LEU A 264 17.37 11.76 -3.09
N GLY A 265 17.14 10.72 -3.90
CA GLY A 265 15.82 10.36 -4.41
C GLY A 265 14.84 9.95 -3.30
N TYR A 266 15.35 9.16 -2.35
CA TYR A 266 14.58 8.69 -1.19
C TYR A 266 14.28 9.79 -0.17
N LEU A 267 15.27 10.64 0.14
CA LEU A 267 15.15 11.68 1.15
C LEU A 267 14.06 12.71 0.82
N PRO A 268 13.44 13.39 1.80
CA PRO A 268 12.40 14.38 1.54
C PRO A 268 12.85 15.54 0.63
N THR A 269 11.90 16.22 0.01
CA THR A 269 12.13 17.39 -0.85
C THR A 269 12.67 18.61 -0.08
N LYS A 270 12.53 18.62 1.25
CA LYS A 270 13.08 19.63 2.15
C LYS A 270 13.90 18.95 3.24
N LEU A 271 15.17 19.31 3.32
CA LEU A 271 16.09 18.80 4.34
C LEU A 271 16.34 19.89 5.38
N ASN A 272 16.09 19.56 6.64
CA ASN A 272 16.42 20.44 7.76
C ASN A 272 17.84 20.11 8.22
N LEU A 273 18.79 21.02 7.95
CA LEU A 273 20.18 20.92 8.40
C LEU A 273 20.44 22.04 9.42
N ASN A 274 20.30 21.71 10.71
CA ASN A 274 20.31 22.67 11.82
C ASN A 274 19.34 23.84 11.57
N ARG A 275 19.87 25.07 11.42
CA ARG A 275 19.10 26.30 11.17
C ARG A 275 18.82 26.59 9.69
N PHE A 276 19.31 25.76 8.78
CA PHE A 276 19.16 25.96 7.34
C PHE A 276 18.23 24.90 6.74
N GLN A 277 17.31 25.34 5.87
CA GLN A 277 16.44 24.46 5.10
C GLN A 277 16.97 24.36 3.66
N LEU A 278 17.48 23.19 3.30
CA LEU A 278 17.99 22.91 1.96
C LEU A 278 16.88 22.26 1.12
N LYS A 279 16.68 22.77 -0.10
CA LYS A 279 15.78 22.13 -1.07
C LYS A 279 16.49 20.95 -1.73
N ASN A 280 15.83 19.80 -1.74
CA ASN A 280 16.25 18.60 -2.45
C ASN A 280 15.27 18.35 -3.60
N PRO A 281 15.53 18.87 -4.81
CA PRO A 281 14.59 18.75 -5.93
C PRO A 281 14.38 17.30 -6.39
N ARG A 282 15.30 16.39 -6.04
CA ARG A 282 15.19 14.96 -6.38
C ARG A 282 14.40 14.15 -5.35
N GLY A 283 14.13 14.73 -4.18
CA GLY A 283 13.61 14.00 -3.03
C GLY A 283 12.16 13.57 -3.13
N GLY A 284 11.76 12.72 -2.19
CA GLY A 284 10.38 12.31 -1.95
C GLY A 284 9.84 11.26 -2.92
N ARG A 285 10.68 10.68 -3.78
CA ARG A 285 10.23 9.79 -4.87
C ARG A 285 9.55 8.53 -4.36
N HIS A 286 9.95 8.08 -3.16
CA HIS A 286 9.35 6.90 -2.53
C HIS A 286 7.90 7.13 -2.10
N ILE A 287 7.52 8.37 -1.76
CA ILE A 287 6.18 8.70 -1.22
C ILE A 287 5.32 9.48 -2.22
N SER A 288 5.82 9.77 -3.42
CA SER A 288 5.14 10.64 -4.39
C SER A 288 4.09 9.94 -5.23
N TYR A 289 3.95 8.61 -5.14
CA TYR A 289 3.06 7.81 -6.01
C TYR A 289 1.57 8.13 -5.92
N ALA A 290 1.13 8.88 -4.89
CA ALA A 290 -0.26 9.32 -4.72
C ALA A 290 -0.49 10.79 -5.08
N ILE A 291 0.56 11.57 -5.36
CA ILE A 291 0.48 13.04 -5.43
C ILE A 291 1.15 13.64 -6.67
N GLU A 292 2.16 12.98 -7.23
CA GLU A 292 2.86 13.44 -8.43
C GLU A 292 2.56 12.48 -9.59
N PRO A 293 2.36 13.01 -10.82
CA PRO A 293 2.28 12.19 -12.02
C PRO A 293 3.51 11.30 -12.15
N LEU A 294 3.29 10.02 -12.47
CA LEU A 294 4.35 9.04 -12.66
C LEU A 294 4.88 9.05 -14.10
N ASP A 295 4.01 9.36 -15.06
CA ASP A 295 4.34 9.37 -16.48
C ASP A 295 3.62 10.52 -17.24
N GLU A 296 3.82 10.56 -18.56
CA GLU A 296 3.29 11.59 -19.46
C GLU A 296 1.76 11.59 -19.56
N SER A 297 1.07 10.54 -19.08
CA SER A 297 -0.40 10.52 -19.04
C SER A 297 -0.96 11.51 -18.02
N GLY A 298 -0.13 12.02 -17.11
CA GLY A 298 -0.55 12.88 -16.01
C GLY A 298 -1.08 12.12 -14.80
N LEU A 299 -1.20 10.78 -14.89
CA LEU A 299 -1.68 9.93 -13.80
C LEU A 299 -0.57 9.66 -12.77
N THR A 300 -0.97 9.64 -11.51
CA THR A 300 -0.16 9.17 -10.39
C THR A 300 0.03 7.66 -10.45
N GLY A 301 1.01 7.13 -9.71
CA GLY A 301 1.22 5.68 -9.60
C GLY A 301 0.01 4.94 -9.02
N CYS A 302 -0.73 5.58 -8.09
CA CYS A 302 -1.92 5.01 -7.49
C CYS A 302 -3.09 4.93 -8.49
N GLU A 303 -3.32 5.98 -9.27
CA GLU A 303 -4.36 6.00 -10.33
C GLU A 303 -4.06 4.99 -11.44
N LEU A 304 -2.79 4.84 -11.83
CA LEU A 304 -2.35 3.83 -12.80
C LEU A 304 -2.64 2.41 -12.30
N LEU A 305 -2.39 2.15 -11.01
CA LEU A 305 -2.69 0.85 -10.42
C LEU A 305 -4.20 0.60 -10.34
N ALA A 306 -4.98 1.57 -9.85
CA ALA A 306 -6.44 1.46 -9.77
C ALA A 306 -7.07 1.23 -11.15
N SER A 307 -6.59 1.93 -12.18
CA SER A 307 -7.03 1.74 -13.56
C SER A 307 -6.75 0.34 -14.08
N TRP A 308 -5.54 -0.19 -13.80
CA TRP A 308 -5.20 -1.58 -14.13
C TRP A 308 -6.10 -2.59 -13.42
N MET A 309 -6.38 -2.39 -12.13
CA MET A 309 -7.27 -3.26 -11.35
C MET A 309 -8.69 -3.30 -11.92
N LYS A 310 -9.27 -2.13 -12.25
CA LYS A 310 -10.62 -2.02 -12.86
C LYS A 310 -10.72 -2.76 -14.19
N VAL A 311 -9.69 -2.69 -15.03
CA VAL A 311 -9.63 -3.43 -16.30
C VAL A 311 -9.51 -4.93 -16.03
N HIS A 312 -8.67 -5.33 -15.09
CA HIS A 312 -8.41 -6.74 -14.81
C HIS A 312 -9.62 -7.46 -14.21
N ALA A 313 -10.33 -6.83 -13.28
CA ALA A 313 -11.55 -7.37 -12.66
C ALA A 313 -12.67 -7.61 -13.69
N SER A 314 -12.86 -6.69 -14.63
CA SER A 314 -13.86 -6.81 -15.70
C SER A 314 -13.65 -8.05 -16.59
N GLY A 315 -12.40 -8.50 -16.74
CA GLY A 315 -12.06 -9.71 -17.50
C GLY A 315 -12.38 -11.02 -16.76
N VAL A 316 -12.55 -10.99 -15.43
CA VAL A 316 -12.87 -12.16 -14.60
C VAL A 316 -14.37 -12.44 -14.61
N GLY A 317 -15.21 -11.41 -14.47
CA GLY A 317 -16.68 -11.56 -14.55
C GLY A 317 -17.15 -12.22 -15.86
N GLN A 318 -16.53 -11.87 -17.00
CA GLN A 318 -16.85 -12.47 -18.29
C GLN A 318 -16.48 -13.97 -18.40
N ARG A 319 -15.49 -14.44 -17.64
CA ARG A 319 -15.07 -15.86 -17.65
C ARG A 319 -15.92 -16.73 -16.73
N ILE A 320 -16.38 -16.17 -15.61
CA ILE A 320 -17.27 -16.88 -14.68
C ILE A 320 -18.66 -17.08 -15.30
N HIS A 321 -19.18 -16.10 -16.06
CA HIS A 321 -20.47 -16.24 -16.75
C HIS A 321 -20.45 -17.10 -18.02
N ALA A 322 -19.26 -17.48 -18.50
CA ALA A 322 -19.09 -18.31 -19.71
C ALA A 322 -18.77 -19.78 -19.41
N ALA A 323 -18.62 -20.15 -18.13
CA ALA A 323 -18.36 -21.50 -17.65
C ALA A 323 -19.60 -22.11 -16.99
#